data_AF-A0A2W4VWI5-F1
#
_entry.id   AF-A0A2W4VWI5-F1
#
_cell.length_a   1.000
_cell.length_b   1.000
_cell.length_c   1.000
_cell.angle_alpha   90.00
_cell.angle_beta   90.00
_cell.angle_gamma   90.00
#
_symmetry.space_group_name_H-M   'P 1'
#
loop_
_entity.id
_entity.type
_entity.pdbx_description
1 polymer ?
#
loop_
_entity_poly.entity_id
_entity_poly.type
_entity_poly.pdbx_seq_one_letter_code
_entity_poly.pdbx_strand_id
1 'polypeptide(L)'
;MLYKAPAGHAGEADIIFLYVQPTEEEECVVHFAISLIDESSSAGEITVFQQAILGQDKPILESHVYKRLPLDARIEVPSRADAGSSAYRRWLRQIGLRWGVEPPRGDAVVPLSVTVSDKRQVADGVVAFTLRSPVGGPLPPMTPGDHIDVHLNSGLIRQYSLCNGPDEEGTYTIAVKREEPSRGGSQAMHDGLQIGDQLRISLPKNNFALDVSAQRSLLIAGGIGITPLISMARHLAARGGDFHLHFFCRSAAHAAFRTELDREFPGRWTLHAGLVPDGTRDVFANLLSGDTDGTHVYTCGPRPLMAMIESIGASNGWPPAQLHFEYFKGAGPQASGGSPFELTLARSGRTVHVPADRSIVDVLRAMDVAIDTNCEQGVCGTCLCTVIEGTPEHRDQYLSLGEKAANMQMLPCVSRSRSASLVLDL
;
A
#
# COMPACT_ATOMS: atom_id res chain seq x y z
N MET A 1 -24.76 -20.37 -7.04
CA MET A 1 -23.96 -21.61 -6.91
C MET A 1 -24.92 -22.75 -6.70
N LEU A 2 -25.05 -23.62 -7.69
CA LEU A 2 -25.88 -24.81 -7.62
C LEU A 2 -24.95 -26.03 -7.51
N TYR A 3 -25.26 -26.92 -6.58
CA TYR A 3 -24.57 -28.21 -6.45
C TYR A 3 -25.50 -29.30 -6.97
N LYS A 4 -24.98 -30.15 -7.85
CA LYS A 4 -25.71 -31.34 -8.30
C LYS A 4 -24.74 -32.50 -8.24
N ALA A 5 -25.08 -33.52 -7.46
CA ALA A 5 -24.39 -34.80 -7.54
C ALA A 5 -25.12 -35.62 -8.62
N PRO A 6 -24.42 -36.13 -9.65
CA PRO A 6 -25.05 -37.00 -10.63
C PRO A 6 -25.51 -38.30 -9.95
N ALA A 7 -26.70 -38.77 -10.32
CA ALA A 7 -27.23 -40.02 -9.79
C ALA A 7 -26.43 -41.20 -10.37
N GLY A 8 -25.52 -41.78 -9.57
CA GLY A 8 -24.83 -43.02 -9.90
C GLY A 8 -23.33 -43.05 -9.59
N HIS A 9 -22.69 -41.91 -9.30
CA HIS A 9 -21.25 -41.84 -9.04
C HIS A 9 -20.98 -41.28 -7.65
N ALA A 10 -20.70 -42.16 -6.68
CA ALA A 10 -20.41 -41.77 -5.31
C ALA A 10 -18.97 -41.22 -5.21
N GLY A 11 -18.82 -39.89 -5.22
CA GLY A 11 -17.53 -39.20 -5.05
C GLY A 11 -17.34 -37.96 -5.93
N GLU A 12 -18.17 -37.79 -6.95
CA GLU A 12 -18.11 -36.64 -7.88
C GLU A 12 -18.96 -35.48 -7.37
N ALA A 13 -18.40 -34.27 -7.42
CA ALA A 13 -19.09 -33.02 -7.09
C ALA A 13 -18.94 -32.02 -8.23
N ASP A 14 -20.03 -31.78 -8.95
CA ASP A 14 -20.07 -30.77 -10.00
C ASP A 14 -20.32 -29.40 -9.36
N ILE A 15 -19.46 -28.42 -9.67
CA ILE A 15 -19.65 -27.04 -9.21
C ILE A 15 -19.97 -26.14 -10.40
N ILE A 16 -21.20 -25.62 -10.41
CA ILE A 16 -21.66 -24.65 -11.40
C ILE A 16 -21.63 -23.25 -10.79
N PHE A 17 -20.79 -22.40 -11.36
CA PHE A 17 -20.72 -20.97 -11.09
C PHE A 17 -21.39 -20.19 -12.21
N LEU A 18 -22.23 -19.24 -11.80
CA LEU A 18 -22.94 -18.31 -12.65
C LEU A 18 -22.59 -16.91 -12.16
N TYR A 19 -21.99 -16.11 -13.04
CA TYR A 19 -21.71 -14.71 -12.79
C TYR A 19 -22.52 -13.89 -13.78
N VAL A 20 -23.45 -13.08 -13.28
CA VAL A 20 -24.22 -12.17 -14.12
C VAL A 20 -23.61 -10.79 -13.99
N GLN A 21 -23.11 -10.25 -15.09
CA GLN A 21 -22.54 -8.91 -15.21
C GLN A 21 -23.52 -8.03 -15.99
N PRO A 22 -24.26 -7.13 -15.34
CA PRO A 22 -25.04 -6.12 -16.05
C PRO A 22 -24.10 -5.27 -16.92
N THR A 23 -24.43 -5.11 -18.19
CA THR A 23 -23.66 -4.28 -19.13
C THR A 23 -24.39 -3.01 -19.47
N GLU A 24 -25.73 -3.05 -19.52
CA GLU A 24 -26.60 -1.87 -19.66
C GLU A 24 -27.86 -2.00 -18.79
N GLU A 25 -28.73 -0.99 -18.83
CA GLU A 25 -29.97 -0.96 -18.03
C GLU A 25 -30.92 -2.13 -18.35
N GLU A 26 -30.91 -2.62 -19.58
CA GLU A 26 -31.72 -3.76 -20.03
C GLU A 26 -30.88 -4.96 -20.50
N GLU A 27 -29.56 -4.91 -20.37
CA GLU A 27 -28.65 -5.98 -20.83
C GLU A 27 -27.71 -6.49 -19.74
N CYS A 28 -27.50 -7.81 -19.73
CA CYS A 28 -26.47 -8.43 -18.91
C CYS A 28 -25.73 -9.52 -19.66
N VAL A 29 -24.44 -9.64 -19.38
CA VAL A 29 -23.57 -10.72 -19.83
C VAL A 29 -23.48 -11.74 -18.71
N VAL A 30 -23.90 -12.97 -19.00
CA VAL A 30 -23.80 -14.08 -18.04
C VAL A 30 -22.57 -14.91 -18.36
N HIS A 31 -21.61 -14.92 -17.44
CA HIS A 31 -20.43 -15.78 -17.49
C HIS A 31 -20.68 -17.06 -16.71
N PHE A 32 -20.44 -18.20 -17.36
CA PHE A 32 -20.60 -19.52 -16.77
C PHE A 32 -19.23 -20.16 -16.57
N ALA A 33 -19.00 -20.73 -15.39
CA ALA A 33 -17.85 -21.58 -15.13
C ALA A 33 -18.33 -22.86 -14.48
N ILE A 34 -18.10 -24.00 -15.13
CA ILE A 34 -18.36 -25.32 -14.57
C ILE A 34 -17.00 -25.94 -14.26
N SER A 35 -16.77 -26.23 -12.98
CA SER A 35 -15.61 -27.00 -12.56
C SER A 35 -16.06 -28.45 -12.39
N LEU A 36 -15.63 -29.30 -13.32
CA LEU A 36 -15.64 -30.74 -13.10
C LEU A 36 -14.46 -31.08 -12.20
N ILE A 37 -14.74 -31.74 -11.08
CA ILE A 37 -13.70 -32.29 -10.21
C ILE A 37 -13.55 -33.75 -10.58
N ASP A 38 -12.96 -34.00 -11.74
CA ASP A 38 -12.49 -35.34 -12.11
C ASP A 38 -11.17 -35.22 -12.91
N GLU A 39 -10.25 -36.16 -12.71
CA GLU A 39 -8.92 -36.15 -13.35
C GLU A 39 -8.89 -36.88 -14.71
N SER A 40 -10.03 -37.39 -15.17
CA SER A 40 -10.14 -38.34 -16.28
C SER A 40 -10.78 -37.78 -17.55
N SER A 41 -11.58 -36.71 -17.43
CA SER A 41 -12.30 -36.11 -18.56
C SER A 41 -11.41 -35.17 -19.37
N SER A 42 -11.41 -35.34 -20.68
CA SER A 42 -10.74 -34.43 -21.61
C SER A 42 -11.48 -33.09 -21.72
N ALA A 43 -10.77 -32.03 -22.12
CA ALA A 43 -11.38 -30.71 -22.36
C ALA A 43 -12.57 -30.75 -23.35
N GLY A 44 -12.54 -31.69 -24.31
CA GLY A 44 -13.64 -31.91 -25.25
C GLY A 44 -14.88 -32.50 -24.59
N GLU A 45 -14.72 -33.50 -23.72
CA GLU A 45 -15.81 -34.11 -22.96
C GLU A 45 -16.45 -33.12 -21.99
N ILE A 46 -15.62 -32.32 -21.31
CA ILE A 46 -16.07 -31.20 -20.46
C ILE A 46 -16.92 -30.22 -21.28
N THR A 47 -16.48 -29.85 -22.49
CA THR A 47 -17.20 -28.91 -23.36
C THR A 47 -18.55 -29.46 -23.81
N VAL A 48 -18.61 -30.74 -24.21
CA VAL A 48 -19.86 -31.40 -24.65
C VAL A 48 -20.87 -31.48 -23.50
N PHE A 49 -20.41 -31.82 -22.30
CA PHE A 49 -21.25 -31.85 -21.11
C PHE A 49 -21.83 -30.48 -20.77
N GLN A 50 -21.00 -29.42 -20.79
CA GLN A 50 -21.44 -28.05 -20.55
C GLN A 50 -22.55 -27.62 -21.52
N GLN A 51 -22.40 -27.94 -22.81
CA GLN A 51 -23.40 -27.65 -23.83
C GLN A 51 -24.73 -28.39 -23.58
N ALA A 52 -24.67 -29.65 -23.15
CA ALA A 52 -25.85 -30.46 -22.88
C ALA A 52 -26.69 -29.92 -21.71
N ILE A 53 -26.05 -29.53 -20.60
CA ILE A 53 -26.73 -28.92 -19.45
C ILE A 53 -27.36 -27.57 -19.83
N LEU A 54 -26.61 -26.73 -20.55
CA LEU A 54 -27.10 -25.41 -20.96
C LEU A 54 -28.31 -25.53 -21.89
N GLY A 55 -28.30 -26.50 -22.80
CA GLY A 55 -29.44 -26.78 -23.69
C GLY A 55 -30.71 -27.20 -22.94
N GLN A 56 -30.57 -27.93 -21.82
CA GLN A 56 -31.71 -28.36 -20.99
C GLN A 56 -32.34 -27.20 -20.22
N ASP A 57 -31.52 -26.30 -19.68
CA ASP A 57 -31.99 -25.22 -18.80
C ASP A 57 -32.31 -23.91 -19.54
N LYS A 58 -31.83 -23.76 -20.78
CA LYS A 58 -32.10 -22.59 -21.64
C LYS A 58 -33.59 -22.23 -21.75
N PRO A 59 -34.53 -23.16 -22.01
CA PRO A 59 -35.95 -22.82 -22.09
C PRO A 59 -36.53 -22.28 -20.77
N ILE A 60 -35.99 -22.70 -19.62
CA ILE A 60 -36.42 -22.22 -18.30
C ILE A 60 -35.98 -20.76 -18.13
N LEU A 61 -34.71 -20.47 -18.43
CA LEU A 61 -34.16 -19.11 -18.36
C LEU A 61 -34.87 -18.15 -19.31
N GLU A 62 -35.17 -18.59 -20.53
CA GLU A 62 -35.89 -17.80 -21.54
C GLU A 62 -37.38 -17.57 -21.21
N SER A 63 -37.96 -18.38 -20.30
CA SER A 63 -39.37 -18.26 -19.90
C SER A 63 -39.62 -17.29 -18.73
N HIS A 64 -38.57 -16.78 -18.09
CA HIS A 64 -38.71 -15.84 -16.96
C HIS A 64 -39.00 -14.41 -17.45
N VAL A 65 -40.09 -13.81 -16.94
CA VAL A 65 -40.46 -12.42 -17.23
C VAL A 65 -39.75 -11.47 -16.25
N TYR A 66 -38.91 -10.58 -16.77
CA TYR A 66 -38.18 -9.60 -15.98
C TYR A 66 -39.13 -8.60 -15.29
N LYS A 67 -38.89 -8.31 -14.00
CA LYS A 67 -39.52 -7.19 -13.28
C LYS A 67 -38.46 -6.19 -12.87
N ARG A 68 -38.70 -4.90 -13.13
CA ARG A 68 -37.81 -3.81 -12.70
C ARG A 68 -37.74 -3.74 -11.17
N LEU A 69 -36.51 -3.69 -10.64
CA LEU A 69 -36.23 -3.45 -9.21
C LEU A 69 -36.45 -1.97 -8.88
N PRO A 70 -37.15 -1.62 -7.78
CA PRO A 70 -37.35 -0.22 -7.41
C PRO A 70 -36.09 0.38 -6.77
N LEU A 71 -35.70 1.58 -7.20
CA LEU A 71 -34.49 2.32 -6.77
C LEU A 71 -34.66 3.08 -5.44
N ASP A 72 -35.46 2.58 -4.49
CA ASP A 72 -35.51 3.15 -3.13
C ASP A 72 -34.71 2.27 -2.17
N ALA A 73 -33.54 2.77 -1.75
CA ALA A 73 -32.61 2.08 -0.84
C ALA A 73 -33.19 1.80 0.56
N ARG A 74 -34.37 2.35 0.90
CA ARG A 74 -35.06 2.06 2.17
C ARG A 74 -36.08 0.94 2.07
N ILE A 75 -36.24 0.34 0.89
CA ILE A 75 -37.07 -0.85 0.67
C ILE A 75 -36.16 -2.00 0.21
N GLU A 76 -35.09 -2.28 0.96
CA GLU A 76 -34.57 -3.64 0.99
C GLU A 76 -35.59 -4.49 1.75
N VAL A 77 -36.46 -5.20 1.02
CA VAL A 77 -37.18 -6.35 1.58
C VAL A 77 -36.26 -7.55 1.37
N PRO A 78 -35.61 -8.10 2.42
CA PRO A 78 -34.73 -9.24 2.26
C PRO A 78 -35.54 -10.41 1.71
N SER A 79 -35.08 -11.02 0.62
CA SER A 79 -35.67 -12.25 0.15
C SER A 79 -35.42 -13.36 1.18
N ARG A 80 -36.31 -14.36 1.27
CA ARG A 80 -36.12 -15.52 2.17
C ARG A 80 -34.78 -16.24 1.95
N ALA A 81 -34.17 -16.12 0.76
CA ALA A 81 -32.88 -16.68 0.43
C ALA A 81 -31.69 -15.96 1.12
N ASP A 82 -31.80 -14.65 1.36
CA ASP A 82 -30.74 -13.86 2.03
C ASP A 82 -30.73 -14.06 3.54
N ALA A 83 -31.91 -14.25 4.14
CA ALA A 83 -32.02 -14.66 5.54
C ALA A 83 -31.44 -16.07 5.75
N GLY A 84 -31.72 -17.00 4.83
CA GLY A 84 -31.17 -18.36 4.85
C GLY A 84 -29.65 -18.39 4.66
N SER A 85 -29.14 -17.64 3.69
CA SER A 85 -27.69 -17.53 3.44
C SER A 85 -26.95 -16.87 4.61
N SER A 86 -27.53 -15.84 5.21
CA SER A 86 -26.97 -15.18 6.39
C SER A 86 -27.03 -16.07 7.65
N ALA A 87 -28.12 -16.81 7.84
CA ALA A 87 -28.26 -17.78 8.93
C ALA A 87 -27.30 -18.96 8.77
N TYR A 88 -27.14 -19.48 7.54
CA TYR A 88 -26.20 -20.56 7.22
C TYR A 88 -24.75 -20.12 7.43
N ARG A 89 -24.36 -18.92 6.96
CA ARG A 89 -23.04 -18.34 7.24
C ARG A 89 -22.79 -18.15 8.74
N ARG A 90 -23.80 -17.70 9.50
CA ARG A 90 -23.68 -17.61 10.97
C ARG A 90 -23.52 -18.97 11.64
N TRP A 91 -24.30 -19.97 11.21
CA TRP A 91 -24.21 -21.34 11.72
C TRP A 91 -22.86 -21.99 11.41
N LEU A 92 -22.35 -21.83 10.18
CA LEU A 92 -21.01 -22.29 9.77
C LEU A 92 -19.91 -21.70 10.67
N ARG A 93 -20.00 -20.41 11.04
CA ARG A 93 -19.06 -19.81 12.01
C ARG A 93 -19.18 -20.41 13.41
N GLN A 94 -20.40 -20.70 13.86
CA GLN A 94 -20.65 -21.27 15.19
C GLN A 94 -20.10 -22.69 15.35
N ILE A 95 -20.07 -23.48 14.27
CA ILE A 95 -19.48 -24.83 14.25
C ILE A 95 -17.99 -24.83 13.86
N GLY A 96 -17.37 -23.66 13.69
CA GLY A 96 -15.93 -23.51 13.41
C GLY A 96 -15.52 -23.69 11.95
N LEU A 97 -16.46 -23.73 11.01
CA LEU A 97 -16.20 -23.88 9.57
C LEU A 97 -15.83 -22.52 8.94
N ARG A 98 -14.65 -22.44 8.31
CA ARG A 98 -14.19 -21.26 7.52
C ARG A 98 -14.37 -21.53 6.03
N TRP A 99 -14.74 -20.52 5.26
CA TRP A 99 -14.89 -20.60 3.79
C TRP A 99 -14.29 -19.36 3.11
N GLY A 100 -13.67 -19.55 1.93
CA GLY A 100 -12.88 -18.56 1.18
C GLY A 100 -11.71 -19.24 0.45
N VAL A 101 -10.96 -18.52 -0.36
CA VAL A 101 -9.68 -19.02 -0.90
C VAL A 101 -8.73 -19.20 0.28
N GLU A 102 -8.14 -20.40 0.42
CA GLU A 102 -7.12 -20.65 1.45
C GLU A 102 -5.97 -19.67 1.18
N PRO A 103 -5.66 -18.71 2.09
CA PRO A 103 -4.44 -17.94 1.94
C PRO A 103 -3.28 -18.95 1.91
N PRO A 104 -2.17 -18.66 1.19
CA PRO A 104 -0.99 -19.50 1.25
C PRO A 104 -0.69 -19.83 2.72
N ARG A 105 -0.30 -21.07 3.03
CA ARG A 105 0.06 -21.40 4.41
C ARG A 105 1.29 -20.56 4.80
N GLY A 106 1.08 -19.60 5.70
CA GLY A 106 2.03 -18.54 6.07
C GLY A 106 1.60 -17.18 5.51
N ASP A 107 1.89 -16.07 6.19
CA ASP A 107 1.50 -14.69 5.80
C ASP A 107 2.11 -14.18 4.47
N ALA A 108 2.53 -15.08 3.58
CA ALA A 108 3.10 -14.78 2.28
C ALA A 108 2.01 -14.24 1.34
N VAL A 109 1.84 -12.91 1.34
CA VAL A 109 1.10 -12.17 0.31
C VAL A 109 1.77 -12.45 -1.04
N VAL A 110 1.07 -13.11 -1.95
CA VAL A 110 1.57 -13.35 -3.32
C VAL A 110 1.66 -11.99 -4.03
N PRO A 111 2.84 -11.58 -4.50
CA PRO A 111 2.99 -10.30 -5.20
C PRO A 111 2.23 -10.32 -6.54
N LEU A 112 1.62 -9.18 -6.87
CA LEU A 112 0.94 -8.96 -8.15
C LEU A 112 1.97 -8.83 -9.28
N SER A 113 1.70 -9.48 -10.41
CA SER A 113 2.46 -9.22 -11.64
C SER A 113 1.89 -8.01 -12.36
N VAL A 114 2.75 -7.09 -12.78
CA VAL A 114 2.38 -5.90 -13.56
C VAL A 114 3.34 -5.73 -14.74
N THR A 115 2.88 -5.06 -15.80
CA THR A 115 3.69 -4.68 -16.95
C THR A 115 3.90 -3.18 -16.97
N VAL A 116 5.12 -2.74 -17.31
CA VAL A 116 5.43 -1.33 -17.55
C VAL A 116 4.79 -0.91 -18.88
N SER A 117 3.77 -0.06 -18.81
CA SER A 117 3.07 0.44 -19.98
C SER A 117 3.65 1.75 -20.52
N ASP A 118 4.24 2.57 -19.65
CA ASP A 118 4.88 3.83 -20.00
C ASP A 118 6.12 4.07 -19.13
N LYS A 119 7.11 4.75 -19.71
CA LYS A 119 8.33 5.19 -19.02
C LYS A 119 8.72 6.56 -19.56
N ARG A 120 8.75 7.56 -18.69
CA ARG A 120 9.05 8.95 -19.10
C ARG A 120 9.86 9.71 -18.07
N GLN A 121 10.76 10.56 -18.54
CA GLN A 121 11.47 11.48 -17.66
C GLN A 121 10.53 12.63 -17.28
N VAL A 122 10.36 12.87 -15.98
CA VAL A 122 9.43 13.90 -15.45
C VAL A 122 10.14 15.07 -14.78
N ALA A 123 11.42 14.91 -14.48
CA ALA A 123 12.34 15.94 -14.03
C ALA A 123 13.78 15.47 -14.25
N ASP A 124 14.75 16.35 -14.01
CA ASP A 124 16.14 15.96 -13.92
C ASP A 124 16.35 14.90 -12.81
N GLY A 125 16.81 13.73 -13.22
CA GLY A 125 17.05 12.59 -12.33
C GLY A 125 15.79 11.89 -11.82
N VAL A 126 14.60 12.15 -12.40
CA VAL A 126 13.34 11.48 -12.02
C VAL A 126 12.63 10.90 -13.23
N VAL A 127 12.32 9.60 -13.16
CA VAL A 127 11.58 8.87 -14.19
C VAL A 127 10.28 8.36 -13.58
N ALA A 128 9.16 8.59 -14.28
CA ALA A 128 7.87 8.01 -13.96
C ALA A 128 7.63 6.73 -14.77
N PHE A 129 6.96 5.77 -14.15
CA PHE A 129 6.55 4.50 -14.75
C PHE A 129 5.06 4.33 -14.54
N THR A 130 4.34 3.97 -15.60
CA THR A 130 2.96 3.51 -15.49
C THR A 130 2.94 1.99 -15.56
N LEU A 131 2.21 1.38 -14.65
CA LEU A 131 2.10 -0.06 -14.44
C LEU A 131 0.65 -0.48 -14.70
N ARG A 132 0.47 -1.58 -15.43
CA ARG A 132 -0.85 -2.17 -15.72
C ARG A 132 -0.87 -3.67 -15.50
N SER A 133 -2.05 -4.26 -15.42
CA SER A 133 -2.22 -5.72 -15.44
C SER A 133 -1.65 -6.31 -16.74
N PRO A 134 -0.85 -7.40 -16.70
CA PRO A 134 -0.33 -8.06 -17.90
C PRO A 134 -1.43 -8.74 -18.71
N VAL A 135 -2.54 -9.12 -18.07
CA VAL A 135 -3.67 -9.83 -18.69
C VAL A 135 -4.85 -8.89 -19.00
N GLY A 136 -4.66 -7.58 -18.83
CA GLY A 136 -5.74 -6.60 -18.89
C GLY A 136 -6.59 -6.55 -17.63
N GLY A 137 -7.57 -5.65 -17.61
CA GLY A 137 -8.40 -5.37 -16.43
C GLY A 137 -7.73 -4.44 -15.41
N PRO A 138 -8.50 -3.94 -14.44
CA PRO A 138 -8.02 -2.97 -13.48
C PRO A 138 -7.09 -3.60 -12.43
N LEU A 139 -6.07 -2.85 -12.00
CA LEU A 139 -5.34 -3.16 -10.77
C LEU A 139 -6.23 -2.90 -9.54
N PRO A 140 -5.92 -3.51 -8.38
CA PRO A 140 -6.68 -3.27 -7.15
C PRO A 140 -6.82 -1.77 -6.83
N PRO A 141 -7.91 -1.36 -6.16
CA PRO A 141 -8.09 0.03 -5.78
C PRO A 141 -6.97 0.48 -4.85
N MET A 142 -6.63 1.76 -4.92
CA MET A 142 -5.67 2.43 -4.05
C MET A 142 -6.35 3.60 -3.34
N THR A 143 -5.72 4.09 -2.28
CA THR A 143 -6.11 5.30 -1.55
C THR A 143 -4.98 6.34 -1.59
N PRO A 144 -5.30 7.65 -1.41
CA PRO A 144 -4.26 8.68 -1.41
C PRO A 144 -3.22 8.44 -0.32
N GLY A 145 -1.94 8.53 -0.68
CA GLY A 145 -0.83 8.19 0.20
C GLY A 145 -0.37 6.72 0.13
N ASP A 146 -1.02 5.90 -0.69
CA ASP A 146 -0.58 4.52 -0.89
C ASP A 146 0.82 4.43 -1.50
N HIS A 147 1.55 3.40 -1.09
CA HIS A 147 2.78 2.95 -1.72
C HIS A 147 2.71 1.47 -2.04
N ILE A 148 3.56 1.04 -2.96
CA ILE A 148 3.76 -0.36 -3.32
C ILE A 148 5.22 -0.76 -3.12
N ASP A 149 5.43 -2.03 -2.75
CA ASP A 149 6.75 -2.65 -2.74
C ASP A 149 7.04 -3.19 -4.14
N VAL A 150 8.09 -2.71 -4.80
CA VAL A 150 8.55 -3.20 -6.10
C VAL A 150 9.71 -4.17 -5.89
N HIS A 151 9.54 -5.39 -6.41
CA HIS A 151 10.55 -6.44 -6.36
C HIS A 151 11.44 -6.36 -7.61
N LEU A 152 12.73 -6.11 -7.41
CA LEU A 152 13.72 -6.02 -8.47
C LEU A 152 14.38 -7.38 -8.72
N ASN A 153 14.87 -7.62 -9.94
CA ASN A 153 15.56 -8.85 -10.31
C ASN A 153 16.82 -9.13 -9.47
N SER A 154 17.40 -8.10 -8.84
CA SER A 154 18.51 -8.24 -7.90
C SER A 154 18.11 -8.82 -6.54
N GLY A 155 16.83 -9.10 -6.31
CA GLY A 155 16.27 -9.49 -5.01
C GLY A 155 15.98 -8.31 -4.09
N LEU A 156 16.31 -7.08 -4.49
CA LEU A 156 16.00 -5.87 -3.72
C LEU A 156 14.51 -5.52 -3.80
N ILE A 157 13.94 -5.15 -2.66
CA ILE A 157 12.59 -4.59 -2.58
C ILE A 157 12.68 -3.08 -2.32
N ARG A 158 11.92 -2.27 -3.06
CA ARG A 158 11.89 -0.81 -2.89
C ARG A 158 10.46 -0.30 -2.87
N GLN A 159 10.19 0.61 -1.95
CA GLN A 159 8.86 1.20 -1.79
C GLN A 159 8.77 2.47 -2.64
N TYR A 160 7.67 2.62 -3.37
CA TYR A 160 7.39 3.83 -4.14
C TYR A 160 5.93 4.23 -3.95
N SER A 161 5.70 5.49 -3.58
CA SER A 161 4.35 6.04 -3.47
C SER A 161 3.69 6.11 -4.84
N LEU A 162 2.40 5.81 -4.87
CA LEU A 162 1.55 5.96 -6.04
C LEU A 162 1.27 7.44 -6.28
N CYS A 163 1.38 7.86 -7.53
CA CYS A 163 1.29 9.26 -7.94
C CYS A 163 -0.09 9.59 -8.53
N ASN A 164 -0.78 8.65 -9.16
CA ASN A 164 -2.10 8.89 -9.73
C ASN A 164 -3.16 9.06 -8.63
N GLY A 165 -4.28 9.70 -8.97
CA GLY A 165 -5.43 9.77 -8.06
C GLY A 165 -6.14 8.41 -7.99
N PRO A 166 -6.78 8.06 -6.86
CA PRO A 166 -7.50 6.78 -6.72
C PRO A 166 -8.67 6.65 -7.70
N ASP A 167 -9.13 7.77 -8.26
CA ASP A 167 -10.19 7.84 -9.27
C ASP A 167 -9.66 7.61 -10.71
N GLU A 168 -8.35 7.48 -10.90
CA GLU A 168 -7.72 7.07 -12.17
C GLU A 168 -7.63 5.54 -12.21
N GLU A 169 -8.70 4.89 -12.68
CA GLU A 169 -8.85 3.45 -12.61
C GLU A 169 -7.83 2.67 -13.48
N GLY A 170 -7.42 1.52 -12.95
CA GLY A 170 -6.82 0.43 -13.72
C GLY A 170 -5.31 0.51 -14.00
N THR A 171 -4.62 1.55 -13.53
CA THR A 171 -3.16 1.63 -13.60
C THR A 171 -2.56 2.20 -12.31
N TYR A 172 -1.27 1.93 -12.09
CA TYR A 172 -0.48 2.57 -11.05
C TYR A 172 0.63 3.40 -11.68
N THR A 173 0.85 4.62 -11.19
CA THR A 173 1.98 5.45 -11.59
C THR A 173 2.91 5.64 -10.41
N ILE A 174 4.19 5.33 -10.58
CA ILE A 174 5.25 5.61 -9.60
C ILE A 174 6.30 6.55 -10.21
N ALA A 175 6.96 7.37 -9.39
CA ALA A 175 8.09 8.20 -9.81
C ALA A 175 9.34 7.84 -9.01
N VAL A 176 10.42 7.53 -9.71
CA VAL A 176 11.67 7.09 -9.11
C VAL A 176 12.73 8.14 -9.33
N LYS A 177 13.26 8.71 -8.26
CA LYS A 177 14.46 9.53 -8.30
C LYS A 177 15.72 8.66 -8.34
N ARG A 178 16.66 8.97 -9.23
CA ARG A 178 18.00 8.39 -9.24
C ARG A 178 18.76 8.91 -8.02
N GLU A 179 19.23 7.99 -7.19
CA GLU A 179 20.01 8.32 -6.00
C GLU A 179 21.49 8.08 -6.29
N GLU A 180 22.34 9.00 -5.88
CA GLU A 180 23.79 8.94 -6.07
C GLU A 180 24.49 9.20 -4.72
N PRO A 181 25.24 8.23 -4.17
CA PRO A 181 25.43 6.87 -4.67
C PRO A 181 24.18 5.98 -4.50
N SER A 182 23.87 5.15 -5.50
CA SER A 182 22.74 4.21 -5.44
C SER A 182 23.13 2.91 -4.74
N ARG A 183 22.21 2.34 -3.95
CA ARG A 183 22.31 0.95 -3.46
C ARG A 183 21.79 -0.06 -4.51
N GLY A 184 21.97 0.24 -5.79
CA GLY A 184 21.48 -0.53 -6.93
C GLY A 184 19.99 -0.36 -7.27
N GLY A 185 19.11 -0.09 -6.29
CA GLY A 185 17.65 -0.09 -6.52
C GLY A 185 17.15 0.98 -7.50
N SER A 186 17.42 2.26 -7.25
CA SER A 186 17.00 3.35 -8.15
C SER A 186 17.73 3.32 -9.49
N GLN A 187 18.98 2.85 -9.51
CA GLN A 187 19.72 2.65 -10.75
C GLN A 187 19.08 1.54 -11.61
N ALA A 188 18.70 0.40 -11.00
CA ALA A 188 18.05 -0.70 -11.70
C ALA A 188 16.70 -0.27 -12.31
N MET A 189 15.93 0.56 -11.60
CA MET A 189 14.69 1.12 -12.15
C MET A 189 14.97 2.06 -13.35
N HIS A 190 15.99 2.92 -13.27
CA HIS A 190 16.32 3.87 -14.34
C HIS A 190 16.89 3.18 -15.58
N ASP A 191 17.91 2.34 -15.38
CA ASP A 191 18.74 1.81 -16.46
C ASP A 191 18.23 0.45 -16.96
N GLY A 192 17.68 -0.38 -16.06
CA GLY A 192 17.34 -1.78 -16.34
C GLY A 192 15.90 -2.02 -16.77
N LEU A 193 14.96 -1.14 -16.41
CA LEU A 193 13.54 -1.34 -16.65
C LEU A 193 13.05 -0.59 -17.90
N GLN A 194 12.38 -1.29 -18.82
CA GLN A 194 11.86 -0.75 -20.08
C GLN A 194 10.35 -0.97 -20.23
N ILE A 195 9.74 -0.28 -21.19
CA ILE A 195 8.33 -0.51 -21.55
C ILE A 195 8.17 -1.95 -22.06
N GLY A 196 7.13 -2.64 -21.57
CA GLY A 196 6.85 -4.03 -21.86
C GLY A 196 7.42 -5.02 -20.83
N ASP A 197 8.36 -4.59 -19.99
CA ASP A 197 8.90 -5.44 -18.93
C ASP A 197 7.85 -5.73 -17.86
N GLN A 198 7.95 -6.92 -17.26
CA GLN A 198 7.12 -7.33 -16.14
C GLN A 198 7.85 -7.18 -14.81
N LEU A 199 7.10 -6.77 -13.79
CA LEU A 199 7.57 -6.60 -12.42
C LEU A 199 6.61 -7.29 -11.46
N ARG A 200 7.13 -7.63 -10.28
CA ARG A 200 6.31 -8.05 -9.14
C ARG A 200 6.16 -6.90 -8.16
N ILE A 201 4.94 -6.66 -7.72
CA ILE A 201 4.63 -5.61 -6.74
C ILE A 201 3.77 -6.14 -5.59
N SER A 202 3.81 -5.51 -4.41
CA SER A 202 2.80 -5.78 -3.38
C SER A 202 1.43 -5.21 -3.77
N LEU A 203 0.40 -5.59 -3.00
CA LEU A 203 -0.80 -4.76 -2.91
C LEU A 203 -0.45 -3.36 -2.37
N PRO A 204 -1.26 -2.33 -2.68
CA PRO A 204 -1.10 -1.01 -2.08
C PRO A 204 -1.15 -1.08 -0.55
N LYS A 205 -0.30 -0.27 0.10
CA LYS A 205 -0.21 -0.11 1.55
C LYS A 205 -0.25 1.37 1.88
N ASN A 206 -0.96 1.75 2.94
CA ASN A 206 -1.09 3.15 3.34
C ASN A 206 -0.58 3.38 4.77
N ASN A 207 0.47 4.19 4.90
CA ASN A 207 0.97 4.69 6.18
C ASN A 207 0.88 6.22 6.27
N PHE A 208 0.25 6.85 5.28
CA PHE A 208 0.18 8.29 5.10
C PHE A 208 -1.21 8.70 4.60
N ALA A 209 -2.24 8.20 5.27
CA ALA A 209 -3.61 8.33 4.83
C ALA A 209 -4.08 9.79 4.91
N LEU A 210 -4.78 10.23 3.87
CA LEU A 210 -5.41 11.54 3.84
C LEU A 210 -6.70 11.54 4.69
N ASP A 211 -6.81 12.52 5.59
CA ASP A 211 -8.02 12.77 6.37
C ASP A 211 -9.01 13.57 5.53
N VAL A 212 -10.01 12.87 4.99
CA VAL A 212 -11.05 13.45 4.14
C VAL A 212 -12.06 14.31 4.91
N SER A 213 -11.98 14.37 6.25
CA SER A 213 -12.82 15.22 7.08
C SER A 213 -12.24 16.63 7.32
N ALA A 214 -10.97 16.85 6.97
CA ALA A 214 -10.34 18.17 7.04
C ALA A 214 -11.09 19.17 6.13
N GLN A 215 -11.33 20.37 6.63
CA GLN A 215 -11.93 21.45 5.83
C GLN A 215 -10.96 21.94 4.75
N ARG A 216 -9.66 21.94 5.07
CA ARG A 216 -8.58 22.36 4.16
C ARG A 216 -7.33 21.49 4.35
N SER A 217 -6.65 21.19 3.25
CA SER A 217 -5.36 20.48 3.27
C SER A 217 -4.21 21.33 2.71
N LEU A 218 -3.18 21.55 3.51
CA LEU A 218 -1.91 22.14 3.06
C LEU A 218 -0.93 21.01 2.74
N LEU A 219 -0.61 20.85 1.45
CA LEU A 219 0.29 19.79 0.98
C LEU A 219 1.68 20.39 0.74
N ILE A 220 2.71 19.92 1.45
CA ILE A 220 4.06 20.48 1.41
C ILE A 220 5.05 19.42 0.94
N ALA A 221 5.46 19.49 -0.33
CA ALA A 221 6.35 18.53 -0.97
C ALA A 221 7.81 19.02 -0.98
N GLY A 222 8.76 18.13 -0.66
CA GLY A 222 10.19 18.35 -0.85
C GLY A 222 10.79 17.36 -1.85
N GLY A 223 11.22 17.84 -3.02
CA GLY A 223 11.84 17.01 -4.06
C GLY A 223 10.95 15.84 -4.48
N ILE A 224 11.47 14.60 -4.40
CA ILE A 224 10.70 13.41 -4.78
C ILE A 224 9.51 13.13 -3.84
N GLY A 225 9.44 13.75 -2.65
CA GLY A 225 8.28 13.68 -1.75
C GLY A 225 6.97 14.24 -2.34
N ILE A 226 7.02 14.79 -3.55
CA ILE A 226 5.84 15.14 -4.34
C ILE A 226 4.93 13.94 -4.65
N THR A 227 5.44 12.71 -4.70
CA THR A 227 4.69 11.54 -5.19
C THR A 227 3.41 11.20 -4.40
N PRO A 228 3.42 11.09 -3.05
CA PRO A 228 2.19 10.87 -2.29
C PRO A 228 1.29 12.10 -2.31
N LEU A 229 1.88 13.31 -2.31
CA LEU A 229 1.15 14.56 -2.20
C LEU A 229 0.41 14.94 -3.50
N ILE A 230 0.96 14.58 -4.67
CA ILE A 230 0.21 14.75 -5.93
C ILE A 230 -0.98 13.79 -6.00
N SER A 231 -0.87 12.57 -5.46
CA SER A 231 -2.02 11.65 -5.33
C SER A 231 -3.12 12.22 -4.43
N MET A 232 -2.74 12.80 -3.28
CA MET A 232 -3.66 13.53 -2.41
C MET A 232 -4.31 14.73 -3.11
N ALA A 233 -3.53 15.56 -3.81
CA ALA A 233 -4.03 16.70 -4.55
C ALA A 233 -5.05 16.29 -5.63
N ARG A 234 -4.77 15.20 -6.35
CA ARG A 234 -5.70 14.64 -7.36
C ARG A 234 -7.02 14.21 -6.73
N HIS A 235 -6.96 13.49 -5.62
CA HIS A 235 -8.15 13.06 -4.89
C HIS A 235 -8.99 14.23 -4.37
N LEU A 236 -8.35 15.22 -3.74
CA LEU A 236 -9.02 16.41 -3.24
C LEU A 236 -9.64 17.21 -4.38
N ALA A 237 -8.93 17.38 -5.50
CA ALA A 237 -9.44 18.05 -6.69
C ALA A 237 -10.68 17.35 -7.27
N ALA A 238 -10.65 16.01 -7.38
CA ALA A 238 -11.78 15.22 -7.88
C ALA A 238 -13.04 15.34 -7.01
N ARG A 239 -12.87 15.60 -5.70
CA ARG A 239 -13.96 15.74 -4.73
C ARG A 239 -14.33 17.19 -4.40
N GLY A 240 -13.68 18.16 -5.03
CA GLY A 240 -13.90 19.58 -4.75
C GLY A 240 -13.41 20.03 -3.37
N GLY A 241 -12.47 19.30 -2.75
CA GLY A 241 -11.86 19.67 -1.48
C GLY A 241 -10.95 20.89 -1.59
N ASP A 242 -10.84 21.66 -0.52
CA ASP A 242 -9.93 22.81 -0.44
C ASP A 242 -8.50 22.34 -0.13
N PHE A 243 -7.57 22.68 -1.01
CA PHE A 243 -6.16 22.38 -0.81
C PHE A 243 -5.24 23.36 -1.52
N HIS A 244 -4.01 23.45 -1.05
CA HIS A 244 -2.92 24.09 -1.78
C HIS A 244 -1.64 23.27 -1.68
N LEU A 245 -0.98 23.05 -2.82
CA LEU A 245 0.27 22.27 -2.91
C LEU A 245 1.49 23.19 -3.02
N HIS A 246 2.34 23.21 -2.01
CA HIS A 246 3.63 23.90 -2.02
C HIS A 246 4.76 22.93 -2.31
N PHE A 247 5.45 23.12 -3.44
CA PHE A 247 6.50 22.21 -3.90
C PHE A 247 7.87 22.86 -3.82
N PHE A 248 8.72 22.35 -2.93
CA PHE A 248 10.10 22.79 -2.72
C PHE A 248 11.08 21.89 -3.47
N CYS A 249 11.97 22.48 -4.26
CA CYS A 249 13.02 21.74 -4.96
C CYS A 249 14.27 22.61 -5.20
N ARG A 250 15.38 21.98 -5.59
CA ARG A 250 16.67 22.68 -5.78
C ARG A 250 16.70 23.62 -6.99
N SER A 251 15.89 23.34 -8.02
CA SER A 251 15.71 24.20 -9.18
C SER A 251 14.47 23.76 -9.95
N ALA A 252 13.95 24.61 -10.83
CA ALA A 252 12.76 24.31 -11.63
C ALA A 252 12.90 23.03 -12.48
N ALA A 253 14.12 22.66 -12.91
CA ALA A 253 14.39 21.43 -13.65
C ALA A 253 14.18 20.15 -12.80
N HIS A 254 14.16 20.28 -11.47
CA HIS A 254 13.92 19.18 -10.53
C HIS A 254 12.48 19.09 -10.06
N ALA A 255 11.59 19.94 -10.58
CA ALA A 255 10.18 19.92 -10.24
C ALA A 255 9.45 18.84 -11.06
N ALA A 256 9.38 17.63 -10.51
CA ALA A 256 8.64 16.53 -11.14
C ALA A 256 7.16 16.87 -11.33
N PHE A 257 6.60 16.43 -12.45
CA PHE A 257 5.19 16.61 -12.83
C PHE A 257 4.75 18.06 -13.02
N ARG A 258 5.67 19.02 -13.21
CA ARG A 258 5.31 20.44 -13.32
C ARG A 258 4.24 20.72 -14.38
N THR A 259 4.35 20.11 -15.56
CA THR A 259 3.39 20.36 -16.66
C THR A 259 2.00 19.84 -16.29
N GLU A 260 1.94 18.71 -15.59
CA GLU A 260 0.72 18.11 -15.08
C GLU A 260 0.12 18.94 -13.96
N LEU A 261 0.93 19.44 -13.01
CA LEU A 261 0.48 20.32 -11.94
C LEU A 261 -0.11 21.63 -12.50
N ASP A 262 0.55 22.24 -13.49
CA ASP A 262 0.04 23.44 -14.19
C ASP A 262 -1.32 23.19 -14.85
N ARG A 263 -1.51 22.01 -15.43
CA ARG A 263 -2.75 21.61 -16.11
C ARG A 263 -3.87 21.21 -15.13
N GLU A 264 -3.54 20.43 -14.11
CA GLU A 264 -4.51 19.78 -13.20
C GLU A 264 -4.91 20.71 -12.05
N PHE A 265 -4.02 21.59 -11.60
CA PHE A 265 -4.20 22.42 -10.41
C PHE A 265 -3.96 23.92 -10.64
N PRO A 266 -4.52 24.54 -11.70
CA PRO A 266 -4.28 25.96 -11.97
C PRO A 266 -4.67 26.80 -10.74
N GLY A 267 -3.72 27.59 -10.24
CA GLY A 267 -3.91 28.45 -9.05
C GLY A 267 -3.93 27.73 -7.69
N ARG A 268 -3.82 26.40 -7.65
CA ARG A 268 -3.87 25.59 -6.41
C ARG A 268 -2.52 24.94 -6.05
N TRP A 269 -1.45 25.37 -6.69
CA TRP A 269 -0.09 24.93 -6.38
C TRP A 269 0.93 26.05 -6.53
N THR A 270 2.09 25.91 -5.88
CA THR A 270 3.18 26.91 -5.93
C THR A 270 4.53 26.21 -5.89
N LEU A 271 5.42 26.62 -6.81
CA LEU A 271 6.79 26.15 -6.88
C LEU A 271 7.74 27.07 -6.09
N HIS A 272 8.49 26.48 -5.17
CA HIS A 272 9.57 27.11 -4.41
C HIS A 272 10.91 26.50 -4.83
N ALA A 273 11.52 27.06 -5.88
CA ALA A 273 12.74 26.53 -6.47
C ALA A 273 13.99 27.28 -6.01
N GLY A 274 14.99 26.55 -5.51
CA GLY A 274 16.32 27.10 -5.20
C GLY A 274 16.36 28.00 -3.96
N LEU A 275 15.40 27.89 -3.05
CA LEU A 275 15.41 28.63 -1.80
C LEU A 275 16.58 28.20 -0.92
N VAL A 276 17.22 29.18 -0.30
CA VAL A 276 18.15 28.97 0.81
C VAL A 276 17.38 28.63 2.10
N PRO A 277 18.04 28.08 3.13
CA PRO A 277 17.35 27.68 4.37
C PRO A 277 16.53 28.79 5.03
N ASP A 278 17.02 30.03 5.06
CA ASP A 278 16.29 31.15 5.66
C ASP A 278 15.04 31.53 4.86
N GLY A 279 15.15 31.62 3.53
CA GLY A 279 13.98 31.85 2.68
C GLY A 279 12.96 30.71 2.75
N THR A 280 13.42 29.46 2.95
CA THR A 280 12.53 28.31 3.19
C THR A 280 11.79 28.46 4.51
N ARG A 281 12.48 28.90 5.57
CA ARG A 281 11.92 29.16 6.89
C ARG A 281 10.86 30.26 6.84
N ASP A 282 11.12 31.35 6.13
CA ASP A 282 10.18 32.47 6.00
C ASP A 282 8.88 32.02 5.33
N VAL A 283 8.97 31.20 4.29
CA VAL A 283 7.78 30.62 3.64
C VAL A 283 7.00 29.76 4.63
N PHE A 284 7.64 28.86 5.37
CA PHE A 284 6.94 28.03 6.35
C PHE A 284 6.36 28.83 7.52
N ALA A 285 7.05 29.86 7.99
CA ALA A 285 6.53 30.77 9.01
C ALA A 285 5.21 31.40 8.55
N ASN A 286 5.13 31.84 7.30
CA ASN A 286 3.91 32.40 6.71
C ASN A 286 2.82 31.34 6.46
N LEU A 287 3.18 30.13 5.98
CA LEU A 287 2.20 29.07 5.72
C LEU A 287 1.57 28.52 6.99
N LEU A 288 2.35 28.44 8.07
CA LEU A 288 1.94 27.84 9.34
C LEU A 288 1.50 28.89 10.37
N SER A 289 1.39 30.17 10.03
CA SER A 289 0.88 31.23 10.92
C SER A 289 -0.65 31.37 10.92
N GLY A 290 -1.35 30.64 10.05
CA GLY A 290 -2.81 30.70 9.90
C GLY A 290 -3.57 29.97 11.00
N ASP A 291 -4.90 30.07 10.93
CA ASP A 291 -5.80 29.29 11.79
C ASP A 291 -5.62 27.79 11.54
N THR A 292 -5.53 27.03 12.63
CA THR A 292 -5.38 25.58 12.62
C THR A 292 -6.73 24.87 12.58
N ASP A 293 -7.83 25.59 12.82
CA ASP A 293 -9.16 24.99 12.83
C ASP A 293 -9.53 24.40 11.47
N GLY A 294 -9.90 23.13 11.48
CA GLY A 294 -10.23 22.36 10.27
C GLY A 294 -9.11 22.19 9.23
N THR A 295 -7.88 22.68 9.46
CA THR A 295 -6.78 22.60 8.49
C THR A 295 -5.80 21.49 8.87
N HIS A 296 -5.43 20.65 7.91
CA HIS A 296 -4.41 19.60 8.09
C HIS A 296 -3.22 19.87 7.17
N VAL A 297 -2.01 19.63 7.66
CA VAL A 297 -0.76 19.72 6.90
C VAL A 297 -0.25 18.32 6.61
N TYR A 298 0.01 18.03 5.34
CA TYR A 298 0.65 16.81 4.89
C TYR A 298 2.01 17.15 4.28
N THR A 299 3.07 16.54 4.80
CA THR A 299 4.42 16.81 4.31
C THR A 299 5.21 15.54 4.05
N CYS A 300 5.95 15.55 2.93
CA CYS A 300 6.89 14.50 2.58
C CYS A 300 8.09 15.13 1.87
N GLY A 301 9.30 14.82 2.31
CA GLY A 301 10.51 15.38 1.72
C GLY A 301 11.80 15.05 2.47
N PRO A 302 12.86 15.86 2.28
CA PRO A 302 14.10 15.71 3.03
C PRO A 302 13.90 16.04 4.51
N ARG A 303 14.60 15.32 5.39
CA ARG A 303 14.51 15.53 6.86
C ARG A 303 14.68 16.98 7.32
N PRO A 304 15.65 17.78 6.81
CA PRO A 304 15.79 19.17 7.25
C PRO A 304 14.52 20.00 6.99
N LEU A 305 13.83 19.72 5.88
CA LEU A 305 12.57 20.38 5.54
C LEU A 305 11.46 19.96 6.50
N MET A 306 11.29 18.65 6.73
CA MET A 306 10.24 18.14 7.62
C MET A 306 10.44 18.59 9.08
N ALA A 307 11.67 18.56 9.59
CA ALA A 307 12.00 19.03 10.93
C ALA A 307 11.73 20.53 11.11
N MET A 308 11.91 21.33 10.06
CA MET A 308 11.58 22.75 10.07
C MET A 308 10.07 22.98 10.17
N ILE A 309 9.27 22.22 9.41
CA ILE A 309 7.79 22.26 9.47
C ILE A 309 7.31 21.84 10.86
N GLU A 310 7.82 20.74 11.41
CA GLU A 310 7.47 20.26 12.75
C GLU A 310 7.79 21.31 13.81
N SER A 311 8.99 21.90 13.78
CA SER A 311 9.41 22.92 14.73
C SER A 311 8.57 24.20 14.64
N ILE A 312 8.26 24.67 13.43
CA ILE A 312 7.46 25.89 13.24
C ILE A 312 6.01 25.63 13.61
N GLY A 313 5.45 24.49 13.18
CA GLY A 313 4.08 24.08 13.51
C GLY A 313 3.86 23.98 15.02
N ALA A 314 4.76 23.31 15.74
CA ALA A 314 4.71 23.24 17.20
C ALA A 314 4.79 24.63 17.85
N SER A 315 5.66 25.51 17.34
CA SER A 315 5.80 26.89 17.87
C SER A 315 4.55 27.75 17.64
N ASN A 316 3.79 27.44 16.57
CA ASN A 316 2.56 28.13 16.21
C ASN A 316 1.31 27.43 16.75
N GLY A 317 1.45 26.40 17.60
CA GLY A 317 0.33 25.75 18.28
C GLY A 317 -0.45 24.72 17.45
N TRP A 318 0.14 24.20 16.37
CA TRP A 318 -0.48 23.12 15.60
C TRP A 318 -0.62 21.84 16.44
N PRO A 319 -1.83 21.27 16.56
CA PRO A 319 -2.04 19.95 17.13
C PRO A 319 -1.24 18.88 16.37
N PRO A 320 -0.56 17.94 17.07
CA PRO A 320 0.17 16.86 16.40
C PRO A 320 -0.68 16.03 15.43
N ALA A 321 -1.98 15.85 15.72
CA ALA A 321 -2.92 15.12 14.87
C ALA A 321 -3.24 15.83 13.54
N GLN A 322 -2.87 17.09 13.38
CA GLN A 322 -3.06 17.87 12.15
C GLN A 322 -1.77 18.00 11.34
N LEU A 323 -0.63 17.52 11.86
CA LEU A 323 0.65 17.52 11.16
C LEU A 323 1.04 16.09 10.78
N HIS A 324 0.88 15.75 9.50
CA HIS A 324 1.10 14.41 8.97
C HIS A 324 2.42 14.36 8.21
N PHE A 325 3.26 13.36 8.49
CA PHE A 325 4.59 13.22 7.89
C PHE A 325 4.81 11.85 7.27
N GLU A 326 5.40 11.81 6.08
CA GLU A 326 5.91 10.57 5.45
C GLU A 326 7.41 10.67 5.14
N TYR A 327 8.17 9.65 5.57
CA TYR A 327 9.62 9.59 5.45
C TYR A 327 10.07 8.51 4.46
N PHE A 328 10.56 8.91 3.27
CA PHE A 328 11.07 7.97 2.25
C PHE A 328 12.43 7.37 2.55
N LYS A 329 13.27 8.12 3.26
CA LYS A 329 14.55 7.64 3.74
C LYS A 329 14.44 7.55 5.23
N GLY A 330 14.64 6.33 5.73
CA GLY A 330 15.10 6.19 7.10
C GLY A 330 16.39 7.00 7.31
N ALA A 331 16.76 7.28 8.56
CA ALA A 331 18.19 7.42 8.86
C ALA A 331 18.81 6.18 8.23
N GLY A 332 19.76 6.36 7.32
CA GLY A 332 20.34 5.26 6.56
C GLY A 332 20.83 4.14 7.49
N PRO A 333 21.24 2.99 6.94
CA PRO A 333 21.72 1.88 7.73
C PRO A 333 22.92 2.33 8.58
N GLN A 334 22.65 2.64 9.84
CA GLN A 334 23.61 2.54 10.91
C GLN A 334 23.01 1.59 11.93
N ALA A 335 22.83 0.34 11.52
CA ALA A 335 22.97 -0.74 12.47
C ALA A 335 24.46 -0.98 12.81
N SER A 336 25.37 -0.50 11.96
CA SER A 336 26.81 -0.42 12.21
C SER A 336 27.14 0.84 13.03
N GLY A 337 27.82 0.64 14.16
CA GLY A 337 28.16 1.68 15.14
C GLY A 337 27.30 1.55 16.40
N GLY A 338 27.90 1.73 17.57
CA GLY A 338 27.29 1.47 18.88
C GLY A 338 28.02 0.36 19.63
N SER A 339 27.65 0.13 20.90
CA SER A 339 28.27 -0.91 21.71
C SER A 339 27.69 -2.29 21.37
N PRO A 340 28.50 -3.37 21.47
CA PRO A 340 27.96 -4.72 21.45
C PRO A 340 27.11 -4.97 22.71
N PHE A 341 26.12 -5.85 22.61
CA PHE A 341 25.22 -6.20 23.71
C PHE A 341 24.70 -7.63 23.57
N GLU A 342 24.21 -8.20 24.67
CA GLU A 342 23.50 -9.49 24.67
C GLU A 342 22.01 -9.28 24.41
N LEU A 343 21.45 -10.09 23.51
CA LEU A 343 20.03 -10.11 23.19
C LEU A 343 19.42 -11.45 23.61
N THR A 344 18.43 -11.43 24.48
CA THR A 344 17.66 -12.62 24.86
C THR A 344 16.29 -12.62 24.17
N LEU A 345 15.95 -13.75 23.56
CA LEU A 345 14.67 -14.03 22.92
C LEU A 345 13.78 -14.75 23.94
N ALA A 346 12.81 -14.05 24.52
CA ALA A 346 12.09 -14.52 25.71
C ALA A 346 11.29 -15.80 25.47
N ARG A 347 10.74 -16.02 24.26
CA ARG A 347 9.89 -17.20 23.98
C ARG A 347 10.73 -18.46 23.81
N SER A 348 11.92 -18.32 23.25
CA SER A 348 12.85 -19.45 23.04
C SER A 348 13.89 -19.62 24.16
N GLY A 349 14.06 -18.61 25.02
CA GLY A 349 15.10 -18.56 26.05
C GLY A 349 16.54 -18.47 25.49
N ARG A 350 16.70 -18.25 24.17
CA ARG A 350 18.00 -18.17 23.52
C ARG A 350 18.60 -16.78 23.75
N THR A 351 19.88 -16.73 24.08
CA THR A 351 20.66 -15.50 24.16
C THR A 351 21.69 -15.47 23.03
N VAL A 352 21.84 -14.32 22.40
CA VAL A 352 22.79 -14.09 21.31
C VAL A 352 23.54 -12.78 21.49
N HIS A 353 24.82 -12.81 21.15
CA HIS A 353 25.66 -11.63 21.07
C HIS A 353 25.38 -10.81 19.80
N VAL A 354 25.03 -9.53 19.95
CA VAL A 354 24.84 -8.59 18.84
C VAL A 354 26.10 -7.70 18.72
N PRO A 355 26.97 -7.92 17.71
CA PRO A 355 28.19 -7.14 17.57
C PRO A 355 27.90 -5.70 17.12
N ALA A 356 28.90 -4.82 17.26
CA ALA A 356 28.79 -3.38 16.97
C ALA A 356 28.48 -3.07 15.48
N ASP A 357 28.82 -3.98 14.58
CA ASP A 357 28.76 -3.81 13.13
C ASP A 357 27.54 -4.46 12.47
N ARG A 358 26.67 -5.14 13.23
CA ARG A 358 25.48 -5.84 12.71
C ARG A 358 24.19 -5.39 13.38
N SER A 359 23.08 -5.47 12.65
CA SER A 359 21.73 -5.28 13.19
C SER A 359 21.27 -6.50 13.99
N ILE A 360 20.25 -6.31 14.83
CA ILE A 360 19.57 -7.42 15.51
C ILE A 360 18.98 -8.38 14.47
N VAL A 361 18.34 -7.84 13.43
CA VAL A 361 17.77 -8.64 12.32
C VAL A 361 18.82 -9.53 11.65
N ASP A 362 20.00 -9.00 11.33
CA ASP A 362 21.04 -9.77 10.66
C ASP A 362 21.55 -10.92 11.53
N VAL A 363 21.69 -10.66 12.84
CA VAL A 363 22.14 -11.67 13.81
C VAL A 363 21.10 -12.78 13.93
N LEU A 364 19.82 -12.44 14.04
CA LEU A 364 18.73 -13.40 14.16
C LEU A 364 18.48 -14.21 12.89
N ARG A 365 18.63 -13.58 11.72
CA ARG A 365 18.57 -14.26 10.42
C ARG A 365 19.67 -15.32 10.28
N ALA A 366 20.87 -15.05 10.76
CA ALA A 366 21.97 -16.02 10.75
C ALA A 366 21.75 -17.20 11.73
N MET A 367 20.74 -17.11 12.58
CA MET A 367 20.34 -18.13 13.56
C MET A 367 19.00 -18.79 13.23
N ASP A 368 18.50 -18.59 12.01
CA ASP A 368 17.20 -19.05 11.52
C ASP A 368 16.03 -18.63 12.43
N VAL A 369 16.14 -17.46 13.06
CA VAL A 369 15.04 -16.83 13.80
C VAL A 369 14.34 -15.84 12.87
N ALA A 370 13.06 -16.11 12.58
CA ALA A 370 12.26 -15.28 11.68
C ALA A 370 11.81 -13.99 12.38
N ILE A 371 12.13 -12.85 11.75
CA ILE A 371 11.51 -11.55 12.01
C ILE A 371 11.02 -11.01 10.67
N ASP A 372 9.77 -10.56 10.64
CA ASP A 372 9.21 -9.92 9.46
C ASP A 372 9.96 -8.61 9.17
N THR A 373 10.51 -8.50 7.97
CA THR A 373 11.30 -7.34 7.56
C THR A 373 10.86 -6.89 6.17
N ASN A 374 10.83 -5.58 5.95
CA ASN A 374 10.50 -5.01 4.65
C ASN A 374 11.51 -3.92 4.24
N CYS A 375 11.46 -2.74 4.87
CA CYS A 375 12.30 -1.61 4.45
C CYS A 375 13.76 -1.68 4.91
N GLU A 376 14.01 -2.35 6.04
CA GLU A 376 15.29 -2.38 6.80
C GLU A 376 15.94 -0.99 7.01
N GLN A 377 15.09 0.02 7.17
CA GLN A 377 15.48 1.43 7.31
C GLN A 377 14.78 2.09 8.52
N GLY A 378 14.06 1.30 9.31
CA GLY A 378 13.32 1.79 10.48
C GLY A 378 12.20 2.76 10.15
N VAL A 379 11.53 2.61 9.00
CA VAL A 379 10.41 3.49 8.60
C VAL A 379 9.08 2.77 8.40
N CYS A 380 9.09 1.47 8.11
CA CYS A 380 7.86 0.75 7.72
C CYS A 380 7.14 0.05 8.88
N GLY A 381 7.74 -0.04 10.07
CA GLY A 381 7.13 -0.75 11.21
C GLY A 381 7.10 -2.27 11.13
N THR A 382 7.34 -2.91 9.97
CA THR A 382 7.20 -4.36 9.78
C THR A 382 7.96 -5.21 10.79
N CYS A 383 9.15 -4.78 11.20
CA CYS A 383 9.98 -5.54 12.14
C CYS A 383 9.70 -5.23 13.62
N LEU A 384 8.66 -4.44 13.96
CA LEU A 384 8.40 -3.98 15.32
C LEU A 384 8.35 -5.15 16.32
N CYS A 385 9.15 -5.06 17.38
CA CYS A 385 9.17 -6.05 18.46
C CYS A 385 8.88 -5.39 19.80
N THR A 386 8.21 -6.13 20.69
CA THR A 386 8.01 -5.74 22.09
C THR A 386 9.31 -5.94 22.87
N VAL A 387 9.66 -4.95 23.68
CA VAL A 387 10.81 -4.98 24.59
C VAL A 387 10.29 -5.36 25.98
N ILE A 388 10.84 -6.43 26.54
CA ILE A 388 10.49 -6.92 27.89
C ILE A 388 11.42 -6.32 28.94
N GLU A 389 12.71 -6.22 28.64
CA GLU A 389 13.73 -5.69 29.56
C GLU A 389 14.87 -5.02 28.77
N GLY A 390 15.48 -3.99 29.38
CA GLY A 390 16.56 -3.21 28.79
C GLY A 390 16.10 -1.89 28.21
N THR A 391 17.06 -1.05 27.80
CA THR A 391 16.80 0.28 27.25
C THR A 391 17.22 0.31 25.78
N PRO A 392 16.27 0.30 24.83
CA PRO A 392 16.61 0.41 23.42
C PRO A 392 17.34 1.71 23.09
N GLU A 393 18.25 1.63 22.13
CA GLU A 393 18.78 2.77 21.41
C GLU A 393 17.97 2.92 20.12
N HIS A 394 16.89 3.70 20.18
CA HIS A 394 16.00 3.91 19.04
C HIS A 394 16.70 4.65 17.91
N ARG A 395 16.77 4.02 16.74
CA ARG A 395 17.33 4.60 15.49
C ARG A 395 16.31 4.64 14.36
N ASP A 396 15.09 4.21 14.61
CA ASP A 396 13.97 4.25 13.69
C ASP A 396 13.32 5.65 13.60
N GLN A 397 12.47 5.85 12.59
CA GLN A 397 11.51 6.97 12.52
C GLN A 397 10.07 6.48 12.48
N TYR A 398 9.83 5.22 12.83
CA TYR A 398 8.47 4.71 12.89
C TYR A 398 7.81 5.11 14.20
N LEU A 399 8.52 4.96 15.32
CA LEU A 399 8.01 5.30 16.64
C LEU A 399 8.11 6.81 16.88
N SER A 400 7.03 7.38 17.42
CA SER A 400 6.94 8.75 17.91
C SER A 400 7.91 8.97 19.10
N LEU A 401 8.16 10.23 19.45
CA LEU A 401 9.00 10.55 20.62
C LEU A 401 8.42 9.99 21.93
N GLY A 402 7.09 9.97 22.07
CA GLY A 402 6.41 9.39 23.23
C GLY A 402 6.59 7.87 23.32
N GLU A 403 6.40 7.17 22.20
CA GLU A 403 6.60 5.71 22.13
C GLU A 403 8.06 5.32 22.37
N LYS A 404 9.01 6.08 21.82
CA LYS A 404 10.45 5.89 22.08
C LYS A 404 10.79 6.10 23.55
N ALA A 405 10.22 7.10 24.21
CA ALA A 405 10.44 7.36 25.63
C ALA A 405 9.89 6.23 26.52
N ALA A 406 8.83 5.54 26.09
CA ALA A 406 8.23 4.43 26.84
C ALA A 406 9.09 3.16 26.84
N ASN A 407 9.99 2.97 25.87
CA ASN A 407 10.87 1.79 25.74
C ASN A 407 10.15 0.42 25.70
N MET A 408 8.86 0.40 25.34
CA MET A 408 8.06 -0.83 25.29
C MET A 408 8.19 -1.59 23.96
N GLN A 409 8.66 -0.91 22.92
CA GLN A 409 8.78 -1.48 21.56
C GLN A 409 10.03 -0.95 20.87
N MET A 410 10.54 -1.66 19.88
CA MET A 410 11.65 -1.18 19.04
C MET A 410 11.60 -1.78 17.63
N LEU A 411 12.31 -1.17 16.68
CA LEU A 411 12.53 -1.72 15.34
C LEU A 411 13.96 -2.32 15.23
N PRO A 412 14.13 -3.65 15.37
CA PRO A 412 15.42 -4.35 15.38
C PRO A 412 16.24 -4.24 14.08
N CYS A 413 15.63 -3.80 12.96
CA CYS A 413 16.36 -3.60 11.71
C CYS A 413 17.36 -2.43 11.78
N VAL A 414 17.15 -1.46 12.68
CA VAL A 414 18.03 -0.29 12.84
C VAL A 414 18.37 0.04 14.28
N SER A 415 17.48 -0.23 15.24
CA SER A 415 17.67 0.13 16.64
C SER A 415 18.64 -0.82 17.35
N ARG A 416 19.37 -0.31 18.35
CA ARG A 416 20.33 -1.07 19.17
C ARG A 416 19.90 -1.06 20.64
N SER A 417 20.84 -1.25 21.56
CA SER A 417 20.63 -1.20 22.99
C SER A 417 21.57 -0.19 23.65
N ARG A 418 21.04 0.61 24.57
CA ARG A 418 21.83 1.42 25.51
C ARG A 418 22.26 0.61 26.74
N SER A 419 21.55 -0.47 27.05
CA SER A 419 21.91 -1.43 28.10
C SER A 419 22.79 -2.55 27.57
N ALA A 420 23.60 -3.16 28.43
CA ALA A 420 24.47 -4.29 28.07
C ALA A 420 23.68 -5.57 27.70
N SER A 421 22.43 -5.68 28.17
CA SER A 421 21.49 -6.75 27.86
C SER A 421 20.15 -6.16 27.44
N LEU A 422 19.47 -6.82 26.52
CA LEU A 422 18.16 -6.47 26.00
C LEU A 422 17.32 -7.75 25.84
N VAL A 423 16.05 -7.73 26.23
CA VAL A 423 15.13 -8.88 26.12
C VAL A 423 13.96 -8.50 25.22
N LEU A 424 13.75 -9.28 24.15
CA LEU A 424 12.62 -9.11 23.22
C LEU A 424 11.62 -10.26 23.34
N ASP A 425 10.34 -9.96 23.12
CA ASP A 425 9.27 -10.98 23.05
C ASP A 425 9.30 -11.76 21.72
N LEU A 426 10.36 -12.54 21.53
CA LEU A 426 10.66 -13.35 20.34
C LEU A 426 10.91 -14.81 20.68
#